data_AF-A0AAW0CSW1-F1
#
_entry.id   AF-A0AAW0CSW1-F1
#
_cell.length_a   1.000
_cell.length_b   1.000
_cell.length_c   1.000
_cell.angle_alpha   90.00
_cell.angle_beta   90.00
_cell.angle_gamma   90.00
#
_symmetry.space_group_name_H-M   'P 1'
#
loop_
_entity.id
_entity.type
_entity.pdbx_description
1 polymer ?
#
loop_
_entity_poly.entity_id
_entity_poly.type
_entity_poly.pdbx_seq_one_letter_code
_entity_poly.pdbx_strand_id
1 'polypeptide(L)'
;MPQRKRRQRSIREIKEANRRKSSTYYYRQVVPEEKKNRETILAKHKAHRERAKRNEEIDRLNAAKAEFQATKDRNQQRFQQYQAAMGRDATDFLDPLGRLQRLRSKMKRETHGSVSQYIDNAFRLTMQIRASGARYSSTPLTKAYEMFSATLSTIDRLQNLVLNDHGAGSEYQRVEAFRQQVRWILRCLDDIDMYILDPDEDPQIAYDRRKLAFQDSGNQEFIDGRAGAPDTDLMSTIGRS
;
A
#
# COMPACT_ATOMS: atom_id res chain seq x y z
N MET A 1 35.24 -68.11 -60.92
CA MET A 1 35.79 -66.92 -60.23
C MET A 1 36.28 -65.90 -61.25
N PRO A 2 35.49 -64.90 -61.68
CA PRO A 2 36.03 -63.75 -62.40
C PRO A 2 36.52 -62.70 -61.41
N GLN A 3 37.79 -62.36 -61.56
CA GLN A 3 38.57 -61.40 -60.78
C GLN A 3 37.91 -60.01 -60.70
N ARG A 4 37.97 -59.37 -59.52
CA ARG A 4 37.65 -57.94 -59.34
C ARG A 4 38.56 -57.10 -60.25
N LYS A 5 38.02 -56.61 -61.38
CA LYS A 5 38.70 -55.64 -62.24
C LYS A 5 38.93 -54.34 -61.47
N ARG A 6 40.15 -54.12 -60.95
CA ARG A 6 40.61 -52.81 -60.48
C ARG A 6 40.52 -51.84 -61.66
N ARG A 7 39.57 -50.90 -61.63
CA ARG A 7 39.54 -49.77 -62.58
C ARG A 7 40.86 -49.01 -62.44
N GLN A 8 41.68 -49.08 -63.48
CA GLN A 8 42.84 -48.20 -63.61
C GLN A 8 42.30 -46.78 -63.71
N ARG A 9 42.57 -45.95 -62.70
CA ARG A 9 42.31 -44.51 -62.79
C ARG A 9 43.08 -43.96 -63.98
N SER A 10 42.45 -43.08 -64.74
CA SER A 10 43.11 -42.50 -65.90
C SER A 10 44.33 -41.68 -65.44
N ILE A 11 45.37 -41.58 -66.27
CA ILE A 11 46.57 -40.77 -65.96
C ILE A 11 46.17 -39.32 -65.63
N ARG A 12 45.08 -38.81 -66.22
CA ARG A 12 44.52 -37.49 -65.90
C ARG A 12 43.98 -37.42 -64.48
N GLU A 13 43.20 -38.41 -64.05
CA GLU A 13 42.67 -38.48 -62.67
C GLU A 13 43.78 -38.60 -61.63
N ILE A 14 44.84 -39.37 -61.93
CA ILE A 14 45.99 -39.52 -61.03
C ILE A 14 46.78 -38.21 -60.96
N LYS A 15 47.02 -37.54 -62.09
CA LYS A 15 47.69 -36.23 -62.14
C LYS A 15 46.90 -35.15 -61.42
N GLU A 16 45.57 -35.13 -61.56
CA GLU A 16 44.72 -34.16 -60.88
C GLU A 16 44.67 -34.41 -59.37
N ALA A 17 44.56 -35.68 -58.94
CA ALA A 17 44.65 -36.04 -57.53
C ALA A 17 46.01 -35.67 -56.92
N ASN A 18 47.12 -35.87 -57.65
CA ASN A 18 48.44 -35.45 -57.19
C ASN A 18 48.62 -33.93 -57.21
N ARG A 19 48.01 -33.22 -58.17
CA ARG A 19 47.98 -31.75 -58.19
C ARG A 19 47.22 -31.21 -57.00
N ARG A 20 46.09 -31.81 -56.62
CA ARG A 20 45.33 -31.46 -55.40
C ARG A 20 46.09 -31.72 -54.10
N LYS A 21 47.01 -32.69 -54.09
CA LYS A 21 47.92 -33.00 -52.97
C LYS A 21 49.21 -32.17 -52.97
N SER A 22 49.49 -31.44 -54.05
CA SER A 22 50.67 -30.57 -54.13
C SER A 22 50.50 -29.40 -53.17
N SER A 23 51.52 -29.13 -52.35
CA SER A 23 51.56 -27.97 -51.44
C SER A 23 51.27 -26.66 -52.18
N THR A 24 51.76 -26.53 -53.41
CA THR A 24 51.53 -25.34 -54.26
C THR A 24 50.06 -25.14 -54.62
N TYR A 25 49.29 -26.22 -54.83
CA TYR A 25 47.85 -26.13 -55.09
C TYR A 25 47.08 -25.74 -53.82
N TYR A 26 47.44 -26.35 -52.70
CA TYR A 26 46.83 -26.04 -51.41
C TYR A 26 47.00 -24.56 -51.05
N TYR A 27 48.21 -24.01 -51.16
CA TYR A 27 48.48 -22.59 -50.89
C TYR A 27 47.90 -21.63 -51.93
N ARG A 28 47.81 -22.01 -53.21
CA ARG A 28 47.28 -21.10 -54.26
C ARG A 28 45.76 -21.08 -54.36
N GLN A 29 45.08 -22.18 -54.07
CA GLN A 29 43.63 -22.30 -54.30
C GLN A 29 42.84 -22.53 -53.01
N VAL A 30 43.30 -23.43 -52.13
CA VAL A 30 42.54 -23.81 -50.94
C VAL A 30 42.66 -22.76 -49.83
N VAL A 31 43.87 -22.31 -49.50
CA VAL A 31 44.10 -21.32 -48.42
C VAL A 31 43.37 -19.98 -48.67
N PRO A 32 43.36 -19.40 -49.89
CA PRO A 32 42.59 -18.19 -50.16
C PRO A 32 41.06 -18.38 -50.08
N GLU A 33 40.54 -19.52 -50.55
CA GLU A 33 39.10 -19.84 -50.46
C GLU A 33 38.66 -20.07 -49.01
N GLU A 34 39.45 -20.80 -48.22
CA GLU A 34 39.19 -21.00 -46.79
C GLU A 34 39.25 -19.67 -46.03
N LYS A 35 40.20 -18.78 -46.37
CA LYS A 35 40.28 -17.44 -45.78
C LYS A 35 39.04 -16.60 -46.12
N LYS A 36 38.59 -16.61 -47.37
CA LYS A 36 37.37 -15.92 -47.82
C LYS A 36 36.11 -16.48 -47.14
N ASN A 37 36.00 -17.80 -47.00
CA ASN A 37 34.90 -18.44 -46.27
C ASN A 37 34.92 -18.07 -44.78
N ARG A 38 36.10 -18.04 -44.15
CA ARG A 38 36.24 -17.61 -42.75
C ARG A 38 35.83 -16.15 -42.56
N GLU A 39 36.23 -15.26 -43.47
CA GLU A 39 35.85 -13.84 -43.44
C GLU A 39 34.34 -13.64 -43.60
N THR A 40 33.69 -14.39 -44.49
CA THR A 40 32.22 -14.31 -44.66
C THR A 40 31.46 -14.84 -43.43
N ILE A 41 31.96 -15.89 -42.77
CA ILE A 41 31.41 -16.41 -41.51
C ILE A 41 31.56 -15.38 -40.39
N LEU A 42 32.74 -14.77 -40.25
CA LEU A 42 32.98 -13.71 -39.26
C LEU A 42 32.10 -12.48 -39.51
N ALA A 43 31.91 -12.08 -40.77
CA ALA A 43 31.02 -10.99 -41.15
C ALA A 43 29.55 -11.30 -40.79
N LYS A 44 29.08 -12.53 -41.04
CA LYS A 44 27.73 -12.97 -40.64
C LYS A 44 27.54 -12.94 -39.13
N HIS A 45 28.52 -13.43 -38.34
CA HIS A 45 28.46 -13.36 -36.89
C HIS A 45 28.49 -11.92 -36.37
N LYS A 46 29.28 -11.03 -36.98
CA LYS A 46 29.31 -9.60 -36.63
C LYS A 46 27.95 -8.95 -36.90
N ALA A 47 27.36 -9.17 -38.07
CA ALA A 47 26.04 -8.65 -38.42
C ALA A 47 24.93 -9.17 -37.49
N HIS A 48 24.99 -10.45 -37.08
CA HIS A 48 24.05 -11.00 -36.11
C HIS A 48 24.18 -10.34 -34.74
N ARG A 49 25.42 -10.14 -34.24
CA ARG A 49 25.67 -9.44 -32.98
C ARG A 49 25.18 -8.00 -33.00
N GLU A 50 25.38 -7.28 -34.12
CA GLU A 50 24.89 -5.91 -34.27
C GLU A 50 23.36 -5.84 -34.30
N ARG A 51 22.68 -6.79 -34.96
CA ARG A 51 21.22 -6.89 -34.93
C ARG A 51 20.69 -7.19 -33.53
N ALA A 52 21.32 -8.11 -32.80
CA ALA A 52 20.94 -8.42 -31.42
C ALA A 52 21.04 -7.18 -30.51
N LYS A 53 22.14 -6.41 -30.62
CA LYS A 53 22.30 -5.16 -29.87
C LYS A 53 21.21 -4.12 -30.19
N ARG A 54 20.86 -3.96 -31.47
CA ARG A 54 19.77 -3.04 -31.87
C ARG A 54 18.42 -3.49 -31.34
N ASN A 55 18.13 -4.79 -31.36
CA ASN A 55 16.89 -5.31 -30.81
C ASN A 55 16.81 -5.13 -29.29
N GLU A 56 17.90 -5.41 -28.56
CA GLU A 56 17.97 -5.14 -27.12
C GLU A 56 17.75 -3.64 -26.79
N GLU A 57 18.28 -2.74 -27.62
CA GLU A 57 18.05 -1.30 -27.47
C GLU A 57 16.61 -0.89 -27.73
N ILE A 58 15.98 -1.46 -28.78
CA ILE A 58 14.56 -1.26 -29.08
C ILE A 58 13.68 -1.76 -27.92
N ASP A 59 13.99 -2.93 -27.36
CA ASP A 59 13.24 -3.51 -26.25
C ASP A 59 13.37 -2.65 -24.98
N ARG A 60 14.56 -2.11 -24.70
CA ARG A 60 14.77 -1.14 -23.60
C ARG A 60 13.96 0.13 -23.78
N LEU A 61 13.93 0.68 -25.00
CA LEU A 61 13.17 1.89 -25.32
C LEU A 61 11.66 1.65 -25.17
N ASN A 62 11.18 0.50 -25.62
CA ASN A 62 9.77 0.12 -25.47
C ASN A 62 9.38 -0.05 -23.99
N ALA A 63 10.24 -0.69 -23.18
CA ALA A 63 10.02 -0.83 -21.74
C ALA A 63 9.97 0.54 -21.03
N ALA A 64 10.93 1.43 -21.32
CA ALA A 64 10.94 2.78 -20.78
C ALA A 64 9.69 3.60 -21.17
N LYS A 65 9.22 3.45 -22.42
CA LYS A 65 7.99 4.10 -22.88
C LYS A 65 6.75 3.57 -22.16
N ALA A 66 6.67 2.27 -21.90
CA ALA A 66 5.57 1.67 -21.14
C ALA A 66 5.56 2.16 -19.68
N GLU A 67 6.73 2.23 -19.03
CA GLU A 67 6.87 2.77 -17.67
C GLU A 67 6.46 4.25 -17.57
N PHE A 68 6.88 5.05 -18.54
CA PHE A 68 6.50 6.45 -18.63
C PHE A 68 4.98 6.61 -18.77
N GLN A 69 4.35 5.81 -19.63
CA GLN A 69 2.90 5.83 -19.81
C GLN A 69 2.17 5.40 -18.54
N ALA A 70 2.60 4.33 -17.88
CA ALA A 70 2.01 3.88 -16.61
C ALA A 70 2.13 4.95 -15.50
N THR A 71 3.23 5.69 -15.48
CA THR A 71 3.45 6.80 -14.54
C THR A 71 2.51 7.97 -14.84
N LYS A 72 2.34 8.31 -16.13
CA LYS A 72 1.39 9.33 -16.57
C LYS A 72 -0.05 8.96 -16.19
N ASP A 73 -0.45 7.71 -16.40
CA ASP A 73 -1.79 7.23 -16.07
C ASP A 73 -2.05 7.28 -14.55
N ARG A 74 -1.08 6.88 -13.72
CA ARG A 74 -1.17 7.01 -12.26
C ARG A 74 -1.30 8.47 -11.81
N ASN A 75 -0.54 9.37 -12.42
CA ASN A 75 -0.63 10.80 -12.10
C ASN A 75 -1.97 11.40 -12.52
N GLN A 76 -2.51 10.97 -13.66
CA GLN A 76 -3.83 11.39 -14.12
C GLN A 76 -4.95 10.86 -13.21
N GLN A 77 -4.87 9.61 -12.77
CA GLN A 77 -5.79 9.05 -11.76
C GLN A 77 -5.71 9.81 -10.44
N ARG A 78 -4.50 10.13 -9.95
CA ARG A 78 -4.30 10.98 -8.77
C ARG A 78 -4.92 12.36 -8.94
N PHE A 79 -4.73 12.97 -10.10
CA PHE A 79 -5.31 14.28 -10.41
C PHE A 79 -6.84 14.24 -10.43
N GLN A 80 -7.45 13.21 -11.00
CA GLN A 80 -8.90 13.01 -10.98
C GLN A 80 -9.43 12.79 -9.55
N GLN A 81 -8.72 12.00 -8.74
CA GLN A 81 -9.06 11.84 -7.32
C GLN A 81 -8.96 13.17 -6.56
N TYR A 82 -7.95 13.98 -6.86
CA TYR A 82 -7.77 15.29 -6.26
C TYR A 82 -8.87 16.28 -6.67
N GLN A 83 -9.26 16.33 -7.95
CA GLN A 83 -10.40 17.13 -8.41
C GLN A 83 -11.71 16.66 -7.77
N ALA A 84 -11.93 15.34 -7.65
CA ALA A 84 -13.10 14.80 -6.99
C ALA A 84 -13.14 15.15 -5.49
N ALA A 85 -11.98 15.17 -4.82
CA ALA A 85 -11.87 15.64 -3.44
C ALA A 85 -12.19 17.13 -3.32
N MET A 86 -11.65 17.97 -4.23
CA MET A 86 -11.93 19.40 -4.25
C MET A 86 -13.40 19.74 -4.52
N GLY A 87 -14.05 19.03 -5.46
CA GLY A 87 -15.48 19.18 -5.73
C GLY A 87 -16.36 18.72 -4.57
N ARG A 88 -15.91 17.70 -3.82
CA ARG A 88 -16.53 17.31 -2.54
C ARG A 88 -16.36 18.41 -1.50
N ASP A 89 -15.16 18.97 -1.33
CA ASP A 89 -14.90 20.06 -0.38
C ASP A 89 -15.72 21.33 -0.67
N ALA A 90 -16.00 21.63 -1.95
CA ALA A 90 -16.85 22.75 -2.35
C ALA A 90 -18.36 22.49 -2.10
N THR A 91 -18.86 21.28 -2.37
CA THR A 91 -20.24 20.88 -2.01
C THR A 91 -20.40 20.71 -0.50
N ASP A 92 -19.31 20.43 0.20
CA ASP A 92 -19.21 20.28 1.63
C ASP A 92 -19.33 21.62 2.41
N PHE A 93 -19.18 22.77 1.76
CA PHE A 93 -19.54 24.05 2.37
C PHE A 93 -21.06 24.27 2.40
N LEU A 94 -21.79 23.66 1.45
CA LEU A 94 -23.21 23.93 1.22
C LEU A 94 -24.16 22.98 1.98
N ASP A 95 -23.65 21.90 2.56
CA ASP A 95 -24.45 20.91 3.30
C ASP A 95 -23.70 20.34 4.52
N PRO A 96 -23.62 21.10 5.63
CA PRO A 96 -22.92 20.67 6.83
C PRO A 96 -23.58 19.45 7.50
N LEU A 97 -24.90 19.25 7.36
CA LEU A 97 -25.62 18.12 7.95
C LEU A 97 -25.36 16.81 7.19
N GLY A 98 -25.37 16.84 5.86
CA GLY A 98 -24.99 15.68 5.06
C GLY A 98 -23.54 15.25 5.31
N ARG A 99 -22.63 16.20 5.59
CA ARG A 99 -21.26 15.87 6.01
C ARG A 99 -21.19 15.19 7.35
N LEU A 100 -21.95 15.69 8.34
CA LEU A 100 -22.04 15.07 9.64
C LEU A 100 -22.49 13.61 9.52
N GLN A 101 -23.50 13.35 8.68
CA GLN A 101 -23.97 11.99 8.40
C GLN A 101 -22.90 11.14 7.72
N ARG A 102 -22.22 11.65 6.68
CA ARG A 102 -21.11 10.96 6.01
C ARG A 102 -19.97 10.62 6.97
N LEU A 103 -19.64 11.53 7.87
CA LEU A 103 -18.62 11.35 8.90
C LEU A 103 -19.02 10.26 9.90
N ARG A 104 -20.27 10.30 10.38
CA ARG A 104 -20.82 9.25 11.27
C ARG A 104 -20.84 7.89 10.58
N SER A 105 -21.22 7.81 9.31
CA SER A 105 -21.17 6.57 8.52
C SER A 105 -19.74 6.10 8.29
N LYS A 106 -18.78 7.01 8.07
CA LYS A 106 -17.36 6.67 7.96
C LYS A 106 -16.85 6.04 9.26
N MET A 107 -17.11 6.70 10.39
CA MET A 107 -16.74 6.19 11.72
C MET A 107 -17.33 4.79 11.95
N LYS A 108 -18.63 4.59 11.69
CA LYS A 108 -19.27 3.27 11.82
C LYS A 108 -18.63 2.19 10.93
N ARG A 109 -18.18 2.53 9.72
CA ARG A 109 -17.49 1.57 8.84
C ARG A 109 -16.11 1.22 9.38
N GLU A 110 -15.35 2.21 9.84
CA GLU A 110 -13.99 2.01 10.38
C GLU A 110 -14.01 1.22 11.69
N THR A 111 -15.05 1.38 12.50
CA THR A 111 -15.24 0.63 13.75
C THR A 111 -16.06 -0.65 13.60
N HIS A 112 -16.39 -1.06 12.37
CA HIS A 112 -17.23 -2.23 12.09
C HIS A 112 -18.57 -2.24 12.85
N GLY A 113 -19.12 -1.05 13.14
CA GLY A 113 -20.42 -0.87 13.78
C GLY A 113 -20.41 -0.84 15.31
N SER A 114 -19.28 -1.09 15.97
CA SER A 114 -19.13 -0.96 17.43
C SER A 114 -17.80 -0.30 17.78
N VAL A 115 -17.89 0.92 18.31
CA VAL A 115 -16.73 1.69 18.75
C VAL A 115 -16.11 1.05 19.99
N SER A 116 -16.94 0.59 20.93
CA SER A 116 -16.47 -0.10 22.14
C SER A 116 -15.64 -1.35 21.80
N GLN A 117 -16.12 -2.18 20.88
CA GLN A 117 -15.41 -3.37 20.41
C GLN A 117 -14.14 -3.02 19.62
N TYR A 118 -14.17 -1.94 18.84
CA TYR A 118 -12.99 -1.43 18.14
C TYR A 118 -11.88 -1.01 19.13
N ILE A 119 -12.23 -0.29 20.20
CA ILE A 119 -11.28 0.12 21.26
C ILE A 119 -10.72 -1.11 21.98
N ASP A 120 -11.57 -2.08 22.34
CA ASP A 120 -11.13 -3.35 22.97
C ASP A 120 -10.09 -4.07 22.10
N ASN A 121 -10.39 -4.21 20.81
CA ASN A 121 -9.46 -4.84 19.86
C ASN A 121 -8.14 -4.04 19.73
N ALA A 122 -8.21 -2.71 19.67
CA ALA A 122 -7.04 -1.85 19.60
C ALA A 122 -6.17 -1.98 20.86
N PHE A 123 -6.79 -2.05 22.05
CA PHE A 123 -6.11 -2.30 23.31
C PHE A 123 -5.38 -3.65 23.29
N ARG A 124 -6.09 -4.74 22.99
CA ARG A 124 -5.51 -6.10 23.00
C ARG A 124 -4.35 -6.24 22.03
N LEU A 125 -4.49 -5.71 20.81
CA LEU A 125 -3.41 -5.72 19.82
C LEU A 125 -2.20 -4.89 20.28
N THR A 126 -2.45 -3.76 20.95
CA THR A 126 -1.37 -2.94 21.53
C THR A 126 -0.65 -3.68 22.66
N MET A 127 -1.37 -4.39 23.52
CA MET A 127 -0.77 -5.22 24.57
C MET A 127 0.04 -6.39 24.00
N GLN A 128 -0.44 -7.05 22.94
CA GLN A 128 0.33 -8.08 22.24
C GLN A 128 1.63 -7.52 21.64
N ILE A 129 1.57 -6.34 21.02
CA ILE A 129 2.76 -5.65 20.51
C ILE A 129 3.73 -5.36 21.65
N ARG A 130 3.26 -4.82 22.77
CA ARG A 130 4.08 -4.54 23.96
C ARG A 130 4.75 -5.79 24.51
N ALA A 131 4.00 -6.88 24.65
CA ALA A 131 4.50 -8.18 25.11
C ALA A 131 5.56 -8.78 24.17
N SER A 132 5.48 -8.51 22.87
CA SER A 132 6.48 -8.96 21.89
C SER A 132 7.83 -8.22 21.99
N GLY A 133 7.90 -7.12 22.75
CA GLY A 133 9.11 -6.28 22.87
C GLY A 133 9.41 -5.42 21.62
N ALA A 134 8.56 -5.49 20.60
CA ALA A 134 8.73 -4.72 19.37
C ALA A 134 8.42 -3.23 19.60
N ARG A 135 9.35 -2.36 19.20
CA ARG A 135 9.19 -0.90 19.27
C ARG A 135 8.60 -0.39 17.96
N TYR A 136 7.29 -0.17 17.94
CA TYR A 136 6.61 0.49 16.82
C TYR A 136 6.43 1.97 17.11
N SER A 137 6.59 2.80 16.09
CA SER A 137 6.30 4.25 16.17
C SER A 137 4.80 4.55 16.23
N SER A 138 3.94 3.59 15.91
CA SER A 138 2.48 3.74 15.87
C SER A 138 1.82 2.43 16.30
N THR A 139 1.05 2.47 17.38
CA THR A 139 0.25 1.34 17.86
C THR A 139 -1.19 1.45 17.35
N PRO A 140 -1.97 0.36 17.40
CA PRO A 140 -3.41 0.43 17.14
C PRO A 140 -4.14 1.51 17.96
N LEU A 141 -3.77 1.71 19.22
CA LEU A 141 -4.31 2.80 20.06
C LEU A 141 -3.92 4.18 19.53
N THR A 142 -2.65 4.41 19.15
CA THR A 142 -2.22 5.68 18.55
C THR A 142 -3.01 5.98 17.27
N LYS A 143 -3.23 4.97 16.41
CA LYS A 143 -4.03 5.13 15.18
C LYS A 143 -5.49 5.45 15.47
N ALA A 144 -6.07 4.81 16.49
CA ALA A 144 -7.42 5.11 16.94
C ALA A 144 -7.51 6.57 17.40
N TYR A 145 -6.55 7.03 18.21
CA TYR A 145 -6.49 8.40 18.70
C TYR A 145 -6.41 9.42 17.57
N GLU A 146 -5.52 9.22 16.60
CA GLU A 146 -5.38 10.07 15.42
C GLU A 146 -6.69 10.15 14.62
N MET A 147 -7.35 9.00 14.39
CA MET A 147 -8.60 8.91 13.64
C MET A 147 -9.75 9.68 14.34
N PHE A 148 -9.93 9.47 15.64
CA PHE A 148 -10.99 10.14 16.40
C PHE A 148 -10.69 11.63 16.64
N SER A 149 -9.42 12.01 16.80
CA SER A 149 -9.00 13.42 16.90
C SER A 149 -9.25 14.19 15.61
N ALA A 150 -8.94 13.58 14.45
CA ALA A 150 -9.26 14.15 13.14
C ALA A 150 -10.79 14.27 12.92
N THR A 151 -11.54 13.26 13.40
CA THR A 151 -13.00 13.27 13.38
C THR A 151 -13.56 14.42 14.22
N LEU A 152 -13.09 14.58 15.46
CA LEU A 152 -13.50 15.66 16.37
C LEU A 152 -13.21 17.04 15.76
N SER A 153 -12.01 17.24 15.24
CA SER A 153 -11.62 18.49 14.58
C SER A 153 -12.53 18.84 13.40
N THR A 154 -13.01 17.82 12.68
CA THR A 154 -13.96 18.00 11.59
C THR A 154 -15.35 18.36 12.12
N ILE A 155 -15.81 17.70 13.19
CA ILE A 155 -17.09 18.01 13.84
C ILE A 155 -17.10 19.43 14.40
N ASP A 156 -16.02 19.89 15.03
CA ASP A 156 -15.92 21.27 15.56
C ASP A 156 -16.09 22.31 14.45
N ARG A 157 -15.52 22.07 13.26
CA ARG A 157 -15.72 22.95 12.09
C ARG A 157 -17.17 22.92 11.61
N LEU A 158 -17.78 21.73 11.52
CA LEU A 158 -19.18 21.57 11.11
C LEU A 158 -20.14 22.21 12.11
N GLN A 159 -19.84 22.14 13.41
CA GLN A 159 -20.65 22.74 14.46
C GLN A 159 -20.77 24.25 14.29
N ASN A 160 -19.65 24.93 13.98
CA ASN A 160 -19.66 26.36 13.73
C ASN A 160 -20.50 26.71 12.49
N LEU A 161 -20.42 25.90 11.42
CA LEU A 161 -21.24 26.10 10.22
C LEU A 161 -22.74 25.90 10.52
N VAL A 162 -23.11 24.82 11.21
CA VAL A 162 -24.51 24.56 11.59
C VAL A 162 -25.04 25.66 12.53
N LEU A 163 -24.22 26.15 13.45
CA LEU A 163 -24.60 27.26 14.33
C LEU A 163 -24.90 28.54 13.53
N ASN A 164 -24.09 28.84 12.52
CA ASN A 164 -24.28 30.00 11.65
C ASN A 164 -25.52 29.86 10.75
N ASP A 165 -25.74 28.66 10.18
CA ASP A 165 -26.79 28.43 9.18
C ASP A 165 -28.16 28.15 9.82
N HIS A 166 -28.19 27.47 10.97
CA HIS A 166 -29.41 26.94 11.59
C HIS A 166 -29.63 27.39 13.04
N GLY A 167 -28.68 28.11 13.65
CA GLY A 167 -28.74 28.50 15.06
C GLY A 167 -28.58 27.32 16.03
N ALA A 168 -28.84 27.57 17.32
CA ALA A 168 -28.69 26.58 18.40
C ALA A 168 -29.90 25.61 18.52
N GLY A 169 -30.53 25.26 17.40
CA GLY A 169 -31.71 24.39 17.35
C GLY A 169 -31.38 22.90 17.42
N SER A 170 -32.33 22.06 17.00
CA SER A 170 -32.20 20.59 17.01
C SER A 170 -31.02 20.07 16.20
N GLU A 171 -30.67 20.73 15.09
CA GLU A 171 -29.55 20.31 14.25
C GLU A 171 -28.21 20.57 14.94
N TYR A 172 -28.07 21.71 15.63
CA TYR A 172 -26.90 21.99 16.45
C TYR A 172 -26.77 20.99 17.60
N GLN A 173 -27.88 20.64 18.27
CA GLN A 173 -27.89 19.62 19.31
C GLN A 173 -27.46 18.24 18.79
N ARG A 174 -27.83 17.86 17.56
CA ARG A 174 -27.36 16.61 16.92
C ARG A 174 -25.86 16.63 16.67
N VAL A 175 -25.31 17.75 16.21
CA VAL A 175 -23.86 17.90 16.03
C VAL A 175 -23.16 17.82 17.39
N GLU A 176 -23.68 18.52 18.41
CA GLU A 176 -23.11 18.52 19.75
C GLU A 176 -23.16 17.13 20.39
N ALA A 177 -24.26 16.39 20.25
CA ALA A 177 -24.35 15.01 20.73
C ALA A 177 -23.29 14.11 20.08
N PHE A 178 -23.09 14.22 18.77
CA PHE A 178 -22.06 13.45 18.08
C PHE A 178 -20.64 13.89 18.49
N ARG A 179 -20.43 15.19 18.67
CA ARG A 179 -19.17 15.74 19.19
C ARG A 179 -18.84 15.18 20.56
N GLN A 180 -19.81 15.18 21.48
CA GLN A 180 -19.64 14.65 22.84
C GLN A 180 -19.35 13.15 22.82
N GLN A 181 -20.01 12.39 21.94
CA GLN A 181 -19.70 10.97 21.72
C GLN A 181 -18.22 10.78 21.33
N VAL A 182 -17.70 11.54 20.36
CA VAL A 182 -16.29 11.44 19.93
C VAL A 182 -15.31 11.90 21.02
N ARG A 183 -15.66 12.94 21.79
CA ARG A 183 -14.85 13.36 22.96
C ARG A 183 -14.75 12.27 24.01
N TRP A 184 -15.85 11.57 24.27
CA TRP A 184 -15.87 10.48 25.24
C TRP A 184 -15.03 9.29 24.77
N ILE A 185 -15.07 9.00 23.47
CA ILE A 185 -14.18 8.01 22.85
C ILE A 185 -12.70 8.38 23.08
N LEU A 186 -12.33 9.64 22.84
CA LEU A 186 -10.96 10.11 23.09
C LEU A 186 -10.57 10.01 24.57
N ARG A 187 -11.49 10.37 25.48
CA ARG A 187 -11.27 10.21 26.92
C ARG A 187 -11.01 8.75 27.32
N CYS A 188 -11.75 7.80 26.73
CA CYS A 188 -11.50 6.38 26.94
C CYS A 188 -10.11 5.94 26.44
N LEU A 189 -9.61 6.54 25.36
CA LEU A 189 -8.26 6.27 24.86
C LEU A 189 -7.19 6.89 25.75
N ASP A 190 -7.40 8.13 26.21
CA ASP A 190 -6.51 8.80 27.16
C ASP A 190 -6.40 8.03 28.49
N ASP A 191 -7.52 7.48 28.98
CA ASP A 191 -7.57 6.62 30.16
C ASP A 191 -6.68 5.38 29.97
N ILE A 192 -6.77 4.70 28.83
CA ILE A 192 -5.90 3.57 28.51
C ILE A 192 -4.43 4.00 28.48
N ASP A 193 -4.12 5.13 27.83
CA ASP A 193 -2.74 5.62 27.72
C ASP A 193 -2.16 5.98 29.11
N MET A 194 -2.97 6.49 30.03
CA MET A 194 -2.57 6.72 31.43
C MET A 194 -2.11 5.41 32.09
N TYR A 195 -2.87 4.32 31.98
CA TYR A 195 -2.48 3.01 32.50
C TYR A 195 -1.25 2.42 31.78
N ILE A 196 -1.04 2.76 30.51
CA ILE A 196 0.14 2.29 29.77
C ILE A 196 1.41 2.96 30.28
N LEU A 197 1.32 4.25 30.63
CA LEU A 197 2.42 5.09 31.09
C LEU A 197 2.69 4.97 32.60
N ASP A 198 1.72 4.50 33.38
CA ASP A 198 1.87 4.26 34.81
C ASP A 198 2.90 3.14 35.07
N PRO A 199 4.01 3.41 35.77
CA PRO A 199 5.00 2.38 36.11
C PRO A 199 4.50 1.41 37.20
N ASP A 200 3.50 1.79 37.99
CA ASP A 200 3.04 1.06 39.17
C ASP A 200 1.79 0.21 38.91
N GLU A 201 1.04 0.47 37.83
CA GLU A 201 -0.11 -0.34 37.42
C GLU A 201 0.08 -0.99 36.04
N ASP A 202 -0.06 -2.32 35.97
CA ASP A 202 -0.06 -3.04 34.68
C ASP A 202 -1.41 -2.79 33.97
N PRO A 203 -1.42 -2.24 32.75
CA PRO A 203 -2.65 -1.99 31.99
C PRO A 203 -3.46 -3.27 31.75
N GLN A 204 -2.81 -4.44 31.68
CA GLN A 204 -3.51 -5.72 31.55
C GLN A 204 -4.29 -6.06 32.82
N ILE A 205 -3.73 -5.77 34.00
CA ILE A 205 -4.43 -5.97 35.28
C ILE A 205 -5.61 -5.01 35.40
N ALA A 206 -5.45 -3.75 34.97
CA ALA A 206 -6.55 -2.78 34.95
C ALA A 206 -7.69 -3.24 34.02
N TYR A 207 -7.35 -3.75 32.83
CA TYR A 207 -8.30 -4.32 31.89
C TYR A 207 -9.03 -5.53 32.48
N ASP A 208 -8.31 -6.48 33.09
CA ASP A 208 -8.90 -7.71 33.66
C ASP A 208 -9.85 -7.39 34.83
N ARG A 209 -9.52 -6.34 35.61
CA ARG A 209 -10.34 -5.84 36.72
C ARG A 209 -11.48 -4.92 36.29
N ARG A 210 -11.67 -4.69 34.99
CA ARG A 210 -12.68 -3.77 34.43
C ARG A 210 -12.56 -2.34 34.96
N LYS A 211 -11.33 -1.86 35.16
CA LYS A 211 -11.07 -0.49 35.62
C LYS A 211 -11.05 0.53 34.48
N LEU A 212 -10.88 0.09 33.23
CA LEU A 212 -10.76 1.01 32.10
C LEU A 212 -12.13 1.60 31.73
N ALA A 213 -12.15 2.91 31.46
CA ALA A 213 -13.39 3.66 31.25
C ALA A 213 -14.28 3.08 30.13
N PHE A 214 -13.69 2.52 29.07
CA PHE A 214 -14.46 1.92 27.97
C PHE A 214 -15.11 0.57 28.32
N GLN A 215 -14.81 -0.04 29.47
CA GLN A 215 -15.38 -1.31 29.91
C GLN A 215 -16.67 -1.12 30.73
N ASP A 216 -16.97 0.11 31.15
CA ASP A 216 -18.24 0.45 31.79
C ASP A 216 -19.41 0.36 30.78
N SER A 217 -20.50 -0.29 31.16
CA SER A 217 -21.62 -0.55 30.25
C SER A 217 -22.31 0.73 29.78
N GLY A 218 -22.42 1.74 30.65
CA GLY A 218 -23.01 3.03 30.28
C GLY A 218 -22.14 3.76 29.27
N ASN A 219 -20.82 3.75 29.48
CA ASN A 219 -19.86 4.30 28.54
C ASN A 219 -19.89 3.57 27.20
N GLN A 220 -19.97 2.23 27.19
CA GLN A 220 -20.07 1.43 25.96
C GLN A 220 -21.31 1.77 25.15
N GLU A 221 -22.47 1.84 25.80
CA GLU A 221 -23.72 2.19 25.13
C GLU A 221 -23.68 3.62 24.57
N PHE A 222 -23.06 4.56 25.29
CA PHE A 222 -22.90 5.93 24.82
C PHE A 222 -21.97 6.05 23.62
N ILE A 223 -20.76 5.48 23.70
CA ILE A 223 -19.78 5.56 22.59
C ILE A 223 -20.23 4.75 21.36
N ASP A 224 -21.09 3.75 21.52
CA ASP A 224 -21.74 3.05 20.40
C ASP A 224 -22.97 3.80 19.86
N GLY A 225 -23.38 4.90 20.52
CA GLY A 225 -24.50 5.74 20.12
C GLY A 225 -25.87 5.09 20.34
N ARG A 226 -25.97 4.23 21.36
CA ARG A 226 -27.19 3.53 21.79
C ARG A 226 -27.85 4.19 23.01
N ALA A 227 -27.10 4.96 23.79
CA ALA A 227 -27.59 5.70 24.96
C ALA A 227 -27.30 7.21 24.87
N GLY A 228 -27.92 7.99 25.76
CA GLY A 228 -27.55 9.38 26.04
C GLY A 228 -26.21 9.48 26.77
N ALA A 229 -25.68 10.69 26.93
CA ALA A 229 -24.41 10.90 27.64
C ALA A 229 -24.50 10.33 29.07
N PRO A 230 -23.47 9.59 29.53
CA PRO A 230 -23.44 9.07 30.90
C PRO A 230 -23.37 10.24 31.88
N ASP A 231 -24.08 10.14 33.01
CA ASP A 231 -24.03 11.14 34.07
C ASP A 231 -22.58 11.27 34.58
N THR A 232 -21.99 12.45 34.38
CA THR A 232 -20.58 12.74 34.69
C THR A 232 -20.26 12.84 36.18
N ASP A 233 -21.21 12.54 37.08
CA ASP A 233 -21.09 12.75 38.53
C ASP A 233 -20.36 11.64 39.31
N LEU A 234 -19.81 10.63 38.63
CA LEU A 234 -19.09 9.52 39.27
C LEU A 234 -17.69 9.87 39.82
N MET A 235 -17.24 11.12 39.70
CA MET A 235 -16.02 11.61 40.39
C MET A 235 -16.31 12.24 41.77
N SER A 236 -17.56 12.23 42.26
CA SER A 236 -17.91 12.78 43.59
C SER A 236 -17.98 11.74 44.72
N THR A 237 -17.86 10.45 44.44
CA THR A 237 -18.03 9.36 45.42
C THR A 237 -16.74 8.65 45.86
N ILE A 238 -15.57 9.10 45.42
CA ILE A 238 -14.29 8.74 46.05
C ILE A 238 -14.00 9.78 47.14
N GLY A 239 -14.68 9.66 48.28
CA GLY A 239 -14.50 10.61 49.39
C GLY A 239 -15.48 10.52 50.55
N ARG A 240 -16.39 9.53 50.58
CA ARG A 240 -17.21 9.25 51.76
C ARG A 240 -17.39 7.75 51.95
N SER A 241 -16.40 7.12 52.58
CA SER A 241 -16.54 5.95 53.45
C SER A 241 -15.29 5.88 54.31
#